data_AF-A0A829A5K7-F1
#
_entry.id   AF-A0A829A5K7-F1
#
_cell.length_a   1.000
_cell.length_b   1.000
_cell.length_c   1.000
_cell.angle_alpha   90.00
_cell.angle_beta   90.00
_cell.angle_gamma   90.00
#
_symmetry.space_group_name_H-M   'P 1'
#
loop_
_entity.id
_entity.type
_entity.pdbx_description
1 polymer ?
#
loop_
_entity_poly.entity_id
_entity_poly.type
_entity_poly.pdbx_seq_one_letter_code
_entity_poly.pdbx_strand_id
1 'polypeptide(L)'
;MNYTQQELTDLCPKHVAEFINNEVLPKYADGLNTAENVTDFMINDAIDRLRFLEIDCIAYYRLHAEVALIDPYIALSQNRKILVAYIQTVFDSWSEEIKTSLKKSEMASILKEEQR
;
A
#
# COMPACT_ATOMS: atom_id res chain seq x y z
N MET A 1 -8.70 1.65 -23.00
CA MET A 1 -9.50 2.38 -22.00
C MET A 1 -8.52 2.98 -21.00
N ASN A 2 -8.62 4.29 -20.75
CA ASN A 2 -7.87 4.93 -19.66
C ASN A 2 -8.75 4.85 -18.42
N TYR A 3 -8.41 3.97 -17.48
CA TYR A 3 -9.06 3.90 -16.18
C TYR A 3 -8.61 5.07 -15.31
N THR A 4 -9.52 5.59 -14.50
CA THR A 4 -9.22 6.54 -13.41
C THR A 4 -8.48 5.85 -12.27
N GLN A 5 -7.85 6.63 -11.38
CA GLN A 5 -7.20 6.09 -10.17
C GLN A 5 -8.20 5.29 -9.32
N GLN A 6 -9.41 5.82 -9.09
CA GLN A 6 -10.43 5.15 -8.31
C GLN A 6 -10.85 3.82 -8.93
N GLU A 7 -11.11 3.78 -10.24
CA GLU A 7 -11.47 2.53 -10.94
C GLU A 7 -10.35 1.49 -10.84
N LEU A 8 -9.08 1.91 -10.87
CA LEU A 8 -7.95 0.99 -10.66
C LEU A 8 -7.85 0.54 -9.20
N THR A 9 -8.05 1.43 -8.23
CA THR A 9 -8.07 1.10 -6.80
C THR A 9 -9.14 0.04 -6.50
N ASP A 10 -10.32 0.17 -7.09
CA ASP A 10 -11.45 -0.75 -6.87
C ASP A 10 -11.19 -2.16 -7.45
N LEU A 11 -10.23 -2.30 -8.36
CA LEU A 11 -9.79 -3.59 -8.91
C LEU A 11 -8.77 -4.32 -8.03
N CYS A 12 -8.26 -3.67 -6.97
CA CYS A 12 -7.33 -4.30 -6.04
C CYS A 12 -8.06 -5.36 -5.20
N PRO A 13 -7.65 -6.65 -5.24
CA PRO A 13 -8.30 -7.69 -4.47
C PRO A 13 -8.22 -7.42 -2.97
N LYS A 14 -9.30 -7.70 -2.24
CA LYS A 14 -9.40 -7.42 -0.82
C LYS A 14 -8.22 -7.96 0.00
N HIS A 15 -7.80 -9.20 -0.22
CA HIS A 15 -6.68 -9.80 0.52
C HIS A 15 -5.32 -9.18 0.17
N VAL A 16 -5.16 -8.67 -1.05
CA VAL A 16 -3.95 -7.94 -1.47
C VAL A 16 -3.94 -6.56 -0.80
N ALA A 17 -5.08 -5.88 -0.78
CA ALA A 17 -5.26 -4.62 -0.06
C ALA A 17 -5.00 -4.76 1.46
N GLU A 18 -5.53 -5.81 2.10
CA GLU A 18 -5.26 -6.13 3.51
C GLU A 18 -3.77 -6.36 3.76
N PHE A 19 -3.10 -7.14 2.92
CA PHE A 19 -1.66 -7.35 3.00
C PHE A 19 -0.87 -6.04 2.83
N ILE A 20 -1.24 -5.22 1.85
CA ILE A 20 -0.62 -3.91 1.63
C ILE A 20 -0.71 -3.06 2.91
N ASN A 21 -1.91 -2.93 3.47
CA ASN A 21 -2.14 -2.06 4.63
C ASN A 21 -1.45 -2.56 5.90
N ASN A 22 -1.40 -3.87 6.10
CA ASN A 22 -0.93 -4.45 7.36
C ASN A 22 0.58 -4.76 7.35
N GLU A 23 1.15 -5.12 6.20
CA GLU A 23 2.53 -5.63 6.10
C GLU A 23 3.44 -4.74 5.26
N VAL A 24 2.92 -4.17 4.17
CA VAL A 24 3.75 -3.42 3.20
C VAL A 24 3.89 -1.96 3.63
N LEU A 25 2.78 -1.26 3.85
CA LEU A 25 2.81 0.17 4.19
C LEU A 25 3.55 0.45 5.51
N PRO A 26 3.36 -0.33 6.60
CA PRO A 26 4.12 -0.08 7.84
C PRO A 26 5.63 -0.21 7.66
N LYS A 27 6.09 -0.98 6.67
CA LYS A 27 7.51 -1.18 6.38
C LYS A 27 8.07 -0.14 5.42
N TYR A 28 7.30 0.29 4.44
CA TYR A 28 7.80 1.07 3.30
C TYR A 28 7.25 2.49 3.21
N ALA A 29 6.15 2.83 3.88
CA ALA A 29 5.58 4.18 3.84
C ALA A 29 6.23 5.10 4.90
N ASP A 30 7.42 5.59 4.57
CA ASP A 30 8.26 6.44 5.44
C ASP A 30 8.08 7.95 5.20
N GLY A 31 7.18 8.34 4.30
CA GLY A 31 6.98 9.72 3.87
C GLY A 31 7.93 10.19 2.78
N LEU A 32 8.86 9.35 2.32
CA LEU A 32 9.78 9.60 1.21
C LEU A 32 9.47 8.71 0.00
N ASN A 33 9.06 7.47 0.24
CA ASN A 33 8.73 6.53 -0.82
C ASN A 33 7.42 6.92 -1.52
N THR A 34 7.46 6.97 -2.85
CA THR A 34 6.25 7.11 -3.68
C THR A 34 5.47 5.80 -3.74
N ALA A 35 4.20 5.86 -4.16
CA ALA A 35 3.41 4.65 -4.41
C ALA A 35 4.08 3.70 -5.42
N GLU A 36 4.81 4.25 -6.40
CA GLU A 36 5.59 3.45 -7.36
C GLU A 36 6.76 2.75 -6.68
N ASN A 37 7.54 3.45 -5.85
CA ASN A 37 8.65 2.86 -5.10
C ASN A 37 8.16 1.71 -4.21
N VAL A 38 7.11 1.93 -3.43
CA VAL A 38 6.53 0.91 -2.55
C VAL A 38 6.05 -0.30 -3.36
N THR A 39 5.38 -0.05 -4.49
CA THR A 39 4.92 -1.13 -5.38
C THR A 39 6.09 -1.93 -5.93
N ASP A 40 7.16 -1.27 -6.37
CA ASP A 40 8.33 -1.94 -6.94
C ASP A 40 9.07 -2.78 -5.90
N PHE A 41 9.20 -2.31 -4.66
CA PHE A 41 9.73 -3.12 -3.55
C PHE A 41 8.89 -4.38 -3.32
N MET A 42 7.57 -4.22 -3.26
CA MET A 42 6.63 -5.32 -3.06
C MET A 42 6.68 -6.34 -4.21
N ILE A 43 6.81 -5.88 -5.46
CA ILE A 43 6.96 -6.76 -6.63
C ILE A 43 8.26 -7.55 -6.56
N ASN A 44 9.37 -6.90 -6.24
CA ASN A 44 10.67 -7.57 -6.13
C ASN A 44 10.65 -8.62 -5.01
N ASP A 45 10.11 -8.27 -3.85
CA ASP A 45 9.93 -9.16 -2.71
C ASP A 45 9.09 -10.40 -3.09
N ALA A 46 8.00 -10.22 -3.83
CA ALA A 46 7.15 -11.32 -4.30
C ALA A 46 7.85 -12.21 -5.34
N ILE A 47 8.60 -11.61 -6.28
CA ILE A 47 9.37 -12.36 -7.29
C ILE A 47 10.44 -13.22 -6.61
N ASP A 48 11.16 -12.68 -5.64
CA ASP A 48 12.20 -13.43 -4.93
C ASP A 48 11.61 -14.59 -4.11
N ARG A 49 10.45 -14.36 -3.49
CA ARG A 49 9.67 -15.41 -2.82
C ARG A 49 9.19 -16.48 -3.78
N LEU A 50 8.66 -16.13 -4.95
CA LEU A 50 8.22 -17.10 -5.95
C LEU A 50 9.36 -17.93 -6.54
N ARG A 51 10.55 -17.34 -6.73
CA ARG A 51 11.75 -18.10 -7.11
C ARG A 51 12.10 -19.15 -6.06
N PHE A 52 11.91 -18.85 -4.78
CA PHE A 52 12.12 -19.84 -3.72
C PHE A 52 11.10 -20.98 -3.79
N LEU A 53 9.83 -20.70 -4.10
CA LEU A 53 8.80 -21.72 -4.34
C LEU A 53 9.19 -22.67 -5.49
N GLU A 54 9.78 -22.15 -6.57
CA GLU A 54 10.28 -22.97 -7.69
C GLU A 54 11.43 -23.91 -7.27
N ILE A 55 12.21 -23.54 -6.25
CA ILE A 55 13.35 -24.31 -5.75
C ILE A 55 12.91 -25.34 -4.70
N ASP A 56 12.13 -24.92 -3.69
CA ASP A 56 11.66 -25.78 -2.59
C ASP A 56 10.30 -25.28 -2.06
N CYS A 57 9.24 -25.98 -2.46
CA CYS A 57 7.89 -25.62 -2.05
C CYS A 57 7.62 -25.83 -0.56
N ILE A 58 8.25 -26.83 0.08
CA ILE A 58 8.03 -27.11 1.51
C ILE A 58 8.63 -25.99 2.35
N ALA A 59 9.86 -25.61 2.05
CA ALA A 59 10.51 -24.52 2.75
C ALA A 59 9.80 -23.19 2.49
N TYR A 60 9.34 -22.95 1.25
CA TYR A 60 8.56 -21.77 0.91
C TYR A 60 7.29 -21.64 1.74
N TYR A 61 6.42 -22.67 1.73
CA TYR A 61 5.18 -22.62 2.50
C TYR A 61 5.43 -22.54 4.01
N ARG A 62 6.54 -23.09 4.53
CA ARG A 62 6.90 -22.93 5.95
C ARG A 62 7.25 -21.49 6.33
N LEU A 63 7.89 -20.74 5.43
CA LEU A 63 8.36 -19.38 5.71
C LEU A 63 7.35 -18.30 5.26
N HIS A 64 6.53 -18.61 4.26
CA HIS A 64 5.74 -17.62 3.52
C HIS A 64 4.27 -18.04 3.31
N ALA A 65 3.73 -18.92 4.15
CA ALA A 65 2.32 -19.37 4.06
C ALA A 65 1.31 -18.22 3.92
N GLU A 66 1.54 -17.12 4.66
CA GLU A 66 0.61 -15.98 4.74
C GLU A 66 0.55 -15.15 3.45
N VAL A 67 1.61 -15.23 2.62
CA VAL A 67 1.72 -14.45 1.38
C VAL A 67 1.69 -15.33 0.12
N ALA A 68 1.72 -16.65 0.29
CA ALA A 68 1.83 -17.61 -0.81
C ALA A 68 0.72 -17.51 -1.86
N LEU A 69 -0.47 -17.08 -1.45
CA LEU A 69 -1.63 -16.96 -2.34
C LEU A 69 -1.70 -15.59 -3.04
N ILE A 70 -0.97 -14.59 -2.56
CA ILE A 70 -1.01 -13.22 -3.10
C ILE A 70 0.24 -12.88 -3.92
N ASP A 71 1.38 -13.53 -3.65
CA ASP A 71 2.63 -13.32 -4.39
C ASP A 71 2.45 -13.44 -5.91
N PRO A 72 1.72 -14.44 -6.45
CA PRO A 72 1.48 -14.51 -7.89
C PRO A 72 0.73 -13.29 -8.43
N TYR A 73 -0.26 -12.76 -7.70
CA TYR A 73 -0.99 -11.57 -8.13
C TYR A 73 -0.08 -10.35 -8.13
N ILE A 74 0.73 -10.18 -7.09
CA ILE A 74 1.66 -9.05 -6.94
C ILE A 74 2.70 -9.06 -8.07
N ALA A 75 3.29 -10.21 -8.38
CA ALA A 75 4.38 -10.33 -9.36
C ALA A 75 3.94 -10.12 -10.82
N LEU A 76 2.64 -10.16 -11.13
CA LEU A 76 2.13 -9.95 -12.49
C LEU A 76 2.24 -8.48 -12.88
N SER A 77 3.02 -8.21 -13.94
CA SER A 77 3.28 -6.84 -14.43
C SER A 77 2.01 -6.07 -14.81
N GLN A 78 0.95 -6.77 -15.24
CA GLN A 78 -0.34 -6.18 -15.56
C GLN A 78 -1.01 -5.56 -14.34
N ASN A 79 -0.76 -6.09 -13.14
CA ASN A 79 -1.37 -5.62 -11.90
C ASN A 79 -0.62 -4.43 -11.29
N ARG A 80 0.59 -4.09 -11.77
CA ARG A 80 1.38 -2.98 -11.22
C ARG A 80 0.57 -1.68 -11.14
N LYS A 81 -0.21 -1.34 -12.18
CA LYS A 81 -1.03 -0.13 -12.20
C LYS A 81 -2.14 -0.14 -11.14
N ILE A 82 -2.71 -1.30 -10.84
CA ILE A 82 -3.73 -1.48 -9.80
C ILE A 82 -3.09 -1.27 -8.43
N LEU A 83 -1.92 -1.88 -8.20
CA LEU A 83 -1.18 -1.79 -6.93
C LEU A 83 -0.73 -0.34 -6.64
N VAL A 84 -0.14 0.33 -7.64
CA VAL A 84 0.24 1.76 -7.53
C VAL A 84 -0.98 2.62 -7.23
N ALA A 85 -2.08 2.44 -7.96
CA ALA A 85 -3.30 3.22 -7.75
C ALA A 85 -3.87 2.99 -6.34
N TYR A 86 -3.84 1.76 -5.84
CA TYR A 86 -4.30 1.45 -4.48
C TYR A 86 -3.47 2.18 -3.43
N ILE A 87 -2.13 2.05 -3.48
CA ILE A 87 -1.22 2.69 -2.52
C ILE A 87 -1.33 4.21 -2.59
N GLN A 88 -1.43 4.78 -3.80
CA GLN A 88 -1.59 6.22 -3.98
C GLN A 88 -2.88 6.72 -3.32
N THR A 89 -4.00 6.00 -3.48
CA THR A 89 -5.26 6.35 -2.83
C THR A 89 -5.16 6.32 -1.29
N VAL A 90 -4.40 5.37 -0.73
CA VAL A 90 -4.14 5.34 0.73
C VAL A 90 -3.32 6.55 1.16
N PHE A 91 -2.27 6.90 0.43
CA PHE A 91 -1.46 8.08 0.72
C PHE A 91 -2.25 9.39 0.62
N ASP A 92 -3.12 9.50 -0.39
CA ASP A 92 -4.01 10.65 -0.55
C ASP A 92 -4.96 10.78 0.65
N SER A 93 -5.52 9.65 1.14
CA SER A 93 -6.37 9.63 2.34
C SER A 93 -5.62 10.14 3.58
N TRP A 94 -4.41 9.65 3.83
CA TRP A 94 -3.60 10.10 4.97
C TRP A 94 -3.24 11.58 4.87
N SER A 95 -2.92 12.08 3.68
CA SER A 95 -2.63 13.49 3.43
C SER A 95 -3.83 14.38 3.80
N GLU A 96 -5.05 13.97 3.41
CA GLU A 96 -6.28 14.70 3.74
C GLU A 96 -6.63 14.64 5.24
N GLU A 97 -6.41 13.51 5.90
CA GLU A 97 -6.56 13.38 7.35
C GLU A 97 -5.63 14.33 8.12
N ILE A 98 -4.36 14.44 7.70
CA ILE A 98 -3.38 15.37 8.28
C ILE A 98 -3.83 16.82 8.08
N LYS A 99 -4.19 17.21 6.84
CA LYS A 99 -4.69 18.58 6.56
C LYS A 99 -5.91 18.93 7.38
N THR A 100 -6.84 17.99 7.54
CA THR A 100 -8.06 18.18 8.32
C THR A 100 -7.74 18.35 9.81
N SER A 101 -6.80 17.56 10.32
CA SER A 101 -6.35 17.63 11.72
C SER A 101 -5.64 18.96 12.02
N LEU A 102 -4.79 19.43 11.11
CA LEU A 102 -4.10 20.73 11.23
C LEU A 102 -5.10 21.89 11.28
N LYS A 103 -6.06 21.94 10.35
CA LYS A 103 -7.11 22.98 10.34
C LYS A 103 -7.91 23.02 11.64
N LYS A 104 -8.26 21.85 12.20
CA LYS A 104 -8.96 21.76 13.50
C LYS A 104 -8.10 22.31 14.64
N SER A 105 -6.80 21.98 14.65
CA SER A 105 -5.86 22.49 15.64
C SER A 105 -5.69 24.01 15.56
N GLU A 106 -5.58 24.57 14.35
CA GLU A 106 -5.48 26.02 14.13
C GLU A 106 -6.71 26.77 14.64
N MET A 107 -7.92 26.29 14.29
CA MET A 107 -9.18 26.88 14.78
C MET A 107 -9.29 26.82 16.31
N ALA A 108 -8.86 25.72 16.92
CA ALA A 108 -8.86 25.57 18.39
C ALA A 108 -7.88 26.52 19.08
N SER A 109 -6.74 26.83 18.45
CA SER A 109 -5.77 27.81 18.96
C SER A 109 -6.32 29.24 18.91
N ILE A 110 -6.92 29.65 17.78
CA ILE A 110 -7.53 30.98 17.62
C ILE A 110 -8.62 31.22 18.68
N LEU A 111 -9.52 30.25 18.87
CA LEU A 111 -10.58 30.33 19.88
C LEU A 111 -10.05 30.48 21.32
N LYS A 112 -8.89 29.90 21.64
CA LYS A 112 -8.26 30.05 22.96
C LYS A 112 -7.60 31.42 23.16
N GLU A 113 -7.09 32.02 22.09
CA GLU A 113 -6.53 33.38 22.13
C GLU A 113 -7.62 34.43 22.29
N GLU A 114 -8.77 34.27 21.63
CA GLU A 114 -9.94 35.17 21.77
C GLU A 114 -10.62 35.11 23.16
N GLN A 115 -10.40 34.03 23.92
CA GLN A 115 -10.91 33.87 25.29
C GLN A 115 -9.98 34.42 26.37
N ARG A 116 -8.82 34.97 26.00
CA ARG A 116 -7.77 35.43 26.91
C ARG A 116 -7.75 36.95 27.04
#